data_AF-S8FVH7-F1
#
_entry.id   AF-S8FVH7-F1
#
_cell.length_a   1.000
_cell.length_b   1.000
_cell.length_c   1.000
_cell.angle_alpha   90.00
_cell.angle_beta   90.00
_cell.angle_gamma   90.00
#
_symmetry.space_group_name_H-M   'P 1'
#
loop_
_entity.id
_entity.type
_entity.pdbx_description
1 polymer ?
#
loop_
_entity_poly.entity_id
_entity_poly.type
_entity_poly.pdbx_seq_one_letter_code
_entity_poly.pdbx_strand_id
1 'polypeptide(L)' 'YPNLSRMAISYLTIPPTSVAVERLFSKGRILISHLRNGLSAASIRALLCLNNWSILGFIKDKDVLSVTREDPSNDAPE' A
#
# COMPACT_ATOMS: atom_id res chain seq x y z
N TYR A 1 4.75 -33.48 2.03
CA TYR A 1 6.06 -32.89 1.69
C TYR A 1 6.11 -31.41 2.06
N PRO A 2 6.42 -31.05 3.31
CA PRO A 2 6.38 -29.65 3.78
C PRO A 2 7.42 -28.73 3.10
N ASN A 3 8.57 -29.26 2.71
CA ASN A 3 9.61 -28.47 2.03
C ASN A 3 9.30 -28.26 0.54
N LEU A 4 8.75 -29.28 -0.13
CA LEU A 4 8.36 -29.19 -1.53
C LEU A 4 7.21 -28.22 -1.74
N SER A 5 6.21 -28.22 -0.86
CA SER A 5 5.10 -27.27 -0.92
C SER A 5 5.57 -25.83 -0.74
N ARG A 6 6.52 -25.59 0.18
CA ARG A 6 7.10 -24.25 0.40
C ARG A 6 7.91 -23.76 -0.81
N MET A 7 8.64 -24.66 -1.47
CA MET A 7 9.34 -24.34 -2.72
C MET A 7 8.33 -24.01 -3.84
N ALA A 8 7.32 -24.85 -4.05
CA ALA A 8 6.29 -24.63 -5.07
C ALA A 8 5.56 -23.30 -4.88
N ILE A 9 5.17 -22.96 -3.64
CA ILE A 9 4.55 -21.67 -3.32
C ILE A 9 5.46 -20.51 -3.73
N SER A 10 6.76 -20.60 -3.42
CA SER A 10 7.72 -19.53 -3.72
C SER A 10 7.91 -19.30 -5.22
N TYR A 11 7.88 -20.38 -6.04
CA TYR A 11 7.96 -20.25 -7.50
C TYR A 11 6.65 -19.74 -8.11
N LEU A 12 5.51 -20.20 -7.61
CA LEU A 12 4.20 -19.86 -8.16
C LEU A 12 3.72 -18.45 -7.78
N THR A 13 4.27 -17.84 -6.73
CA THR A 13 3.97 -16.45 -6.34
C THR A 13 4.74 -15.41 -7.15
N ILE A 14 5.80 -15.80 -7.87
CA ILE A 14 6.52 -14.88 -8.76
C ILE A 14 5.61 -14.59 -9.95
N PRO A 15 5.20 -13.32 -10.16
CA PRO A 15 4.38 -12.99 -11.31
C PRO A 15 5.18 -13.24 -12.60
N PRO A 16 4.57 -13.86 -13.63
CA PRO A 16 5.27 -14.17 -14.88
C PRO A 16 5.56 -12.93 -15.73
N THR A 17 4.98 -11.78 -15.40
CA THR A 17 5.12 -10.52 -16.15
C THR A 17 5.13 -9.29 -15.24
N SER A 18 5.70 -8.19 -15.72
CA SER A 18 5.69 -6.87 -15.06
C SER A 18 4.33 -6.17 -15.10
N VAL A 19 3.34 -6.71 -15.84
CA VAL A 19 2.06 -6.06 -16.12
C VAL A 19 1.32 -5.63 -14.85
N ALA A 20 1.40 -6.42 -13.79
CA ALA A 20 0.77 -6.09 -12.51
C ALA A 20 1.36 -4.80 -11.90
N VAL A 21 2.69 -4.68 -11.96
CA VAL A 21 3.44 -3.52 -11.45
C VAL A 21 3.22 -2.29 -12.34
N GLU A 22 3.20 -2.45 -13.66
CA GLU A 22 2.92 -1.37 -14.61
C GLU A 22 1.49 -0.83 -14.46
N ARG A 23 0.50 -1.72 -14.25
CA ARG A 23 -0.88 -1.32 -13.94
C ARG A 23 -0.95 -0.54 -12.63
N LEU A 24 -0.21 -0.96 -11.60
CA LEU A 24 -0.14 -0.25 -10.32
C LEU A 24 0.43 1.16 -10.52
N PHE A 25 1.52 1.30 -11.26
CA PHE A 25 2.11 2.62 -11.55
C PHE A 25 1.24 3.49 -12.45
N SER A 26 0.52 2.90 -13.41
CA SER A 26 -0.42 3.65 -14.25
C SER A 26 -1.60 4.19 -13.43
N LYS A 27 -2.16 3.39 -12.51
CA LYS A 27 -3.20 3.86 -11.57
C LYS A 27 -2.66 4.89 -10.58
N GLY A 28 -1.44 4.69 -10.11
CA GLY A 28 -0.71 5.56 -9.19
C GLY A 28 -0.12 6.82 -9.83
N ARG A 29 -0.37 7.08 -11.12
CA ARG A 29 0.24 8.20 -11.85
C ARG A 29 0.01 9.54 -11.16
N ILE A 30 -1.14 9.76 -10.53
CA ILE A 30 -1.44 11.01 -9.80
C ILE A 30 -0.50 11.18 -8.59
N LEU A 31 -0.17 10.10 -7.88
CA LEU A 31 0.74 10.12 -6.71
C LEU A 31 2.22 10.24 -7.10
N ILE A 32 2.59 9.78 -8.30
CA ILE A 32 3.96 9.72 -8.80
C ILE A 32 4.31 10.92 -9.69
N SER A 33 3.33 11.47 -10.40
CA SER A 33 3.48 12.64 -11.27
C SER A 33 3.67 13.93 -10.44
N HIS A 34 3.84 15.05 -11.14
CA HIS A 34 4.21 16.37 -10.61
C HIS A 34 3.26 16.95 -9.54
N LEU A 35 2.09 16.31 -9.29
CA LEU A 35 1.19 16.59 -8.16
C LEU A 35 1.69 16.00 -6.84
N ARG A 36 3.00 15.77 -6.73
CA ARG A 36 3.60 15.06 -5.61
C ARG A 36 3.37 15.76 -4.27
N ASN A 37 2.92 17.03 -4.22
CA ASN A 37 2.64 17.80 -2.99
C ASN A 37 3.72 17.65 -1.88
N GLY A 38 4.97 17.31 -2.23
CA GLY A 38 6.05 17.01 -1.29
C GLY A 38 6.11 15.57 -0.72
N LEU A 39 5.32 14.62 -1.19
CA LEU A 39 5.30 13.24 -0.70
C LEU A 39 6.63 12.51 -0.92
N SER A 40 7.15 11.88 0.12
CA SER A 40 8.36 11.05 0.02
C SER A 40 8.09 9.78 -0.82
N ALA A 41 9.15 9.17 -1.36
CA ALA A 41 9.02 7.90 -2.08
C ALA A 41 8.47 6.78 -1.17
N ALA A 42 8.76 6.84 0.13
CA ALA A 42 8.21 5.93 1.13
C ALA A 42 6.70 6.12 1.30
N SER A 43 6.24 7.37 1.39
CA SER A 43 4.82 7.72 1.50
C SER A 43 4.03 7.26 0.27
N ILE A 44 4.58 7.45 -0.93
CA ILE A 44 3.97 6.98 -2.18
C ILE A 44 3.83 5.46 -2.17
N ARG A 45 4.88 4.73 -1.76
CA ARG A 45 4.85 3.27 -1.66
C ARG A 45 3.78 2.80 -0.65
N ALA A 46 3.73 3.44 0.52
CA ALA A 46 2.74 3.13 1.55
C ALA A 46 1.30 3.33 1.03
N LEU A 47 1.03 4.46 0.35
CA LEU A 47 -0.27 4.74 -0.25
C LEU A 47 -0.66 3.70 -1.32
N LEU A 48 0.26 3.30 -2.19
CA LEU A 48 0.00 2.29 -3.21
C LEU A 48 -0.33 0.92 -2.60
N CYS A 49 0.41 0.51 -1.57
CA CYS A 49 0.15 -0.72 -0.82
C CYS A 49 -1.20 -0.65 -0.09
N LEU A 50 -1.48 0.47 0.60
CA LEU A 50 -2.73 0.70 1.33
C LEU A 50 -3.95 0.61 0.40
N ASN A 51 -3.88 1.26 -0.76
CA ASN A 51 -4.92 1.19 -1.79
C ASN A 51 -5.17 -0.26 -2.26
N ASN A 52 -4.09 -1.02 -2.54
CA ASN A 52 -4.22 -2.41 -2.97
C ASN A 52 -4.82 -3.31 -1.87
N TRP A 53 -4.40 -3.14 -0.61
CA TRP A 53 -4.92 -3.90 0.52
C TRP A 53 -6.37 -3.57 0.87
N SER A 54 -6.78 -2.31 0.68
CA SER A 54 -8.17 -1.88 0.87
C SER A 54 -9.09 -2.60 -0.13
N ILE A 55 -8.71 -2.67 -1.41
CA ILE A 55 -9.48 -3.39 -2.44
C ILE A 55 -9.57 -4.90 -2.14
N LEU A 56 -8.51 -5.48 -1.57
CA LEU A 56 -8.48 -6.89 -1.16
C LEU A 56 -9.22 -7.17 0.17
N GLY A 57 -9.75 -6.14 0.84
CA GLY A 57 -10.47 -6.28 2.11
C GLY A 57 -9.57 -6.61 3.31
N PHE A 58 -8.25 -6.36 3.20
CA PHE A 58 -7.32 -6.58 4.32
C PHE A 58 -7.34 -5.46 5.35
N ILE A 59 -7.94 -4.32 5.02
CA ILE A 59 -8.06 -3.16 5.90
C ILE A 59 -9.51 -3.09 6.37
N LYS A 60 -9.70 -2.97 7.69
CA LYS A 60 -11.03 -2.74 8.28
C LYS A 60 -11.25 -1.25 8.40
N ASP A 61 -12.45 -0.79 8.05
CA ASP A 61 -12.81 0.64 8.14
C ASP A 61 -12.68 1.19 9.56
N LYS A 62 -12.87 0.34 10.57
CA LYS A 62 -12.67 0.70 11.98
C LYS A 62 -11.24 1.18 12.27
N ASP A 63 -10.25 0.51 11.69
CA ASP A 63 -8.84 0.81 11.89
C ASP A 63 -8.45 2.11 11.17
N VAL A 64 -9.04 2.36 10.01
CA VAL A 64 -8.89 3.64 9.29
C VAL A 64 -9.48 4.78 10.10
N LEU A 65 -10.70 4.61 10.60
CA LEU A 65 -11.40 5.62 11.40
C LEU A 65 -10.68 5.96 12.71
N SER A 66 -9.98 5.01 13.33
CA SER A 66 -9.16 5.30 14.52
C SER A 66 -7.93 6.13 14.21
N VAL A 67 -7.35 6.00 13.02
CA VAL A 67 -6.15 6.76 12.60
C VAL A 67 -6.50 8.15 12.08
N THR A 68 -7.66 8.30 11.42
CA THR A 68 -8.11 9.59 10.87
C THR A 68 -8.78 10.50 11.88
N ARG A 69 -9.14 9.97 13.07
CA ARG A 69 -9.55 10.81 14.19
C ARG A 69 -8.30 11.45 14.76
N GLU A 70 -8.02 12.69 14.36
CA GLU A 70 -7.09 13.55 15.11
C GLU A 70 -7.66 13.70 16.53
N ASP A 71 -6.90 13.32 17.54
CA ASP A 71 -7.15 13.77 18.90
C ASP A 71 -6.82 15.28 18.94
N PRO A 72 -7.80 16.19 19.10
CA PRO A 72 -7.55 17.63 19.13
C PRO A 72 -6.78 18.09 20.38
N SER A 73 -6.24 17.17 21.18
CA SER A 73 -5.56 17.45 22.45
C SER A 73 -4.03 17.40 22.40
N ASN A 74 -3.42 17.18 21.23
CA ASN A 74 -1.96 17.07 21.12
C ASN A 74 -1.24 18.30 20.54
N ASP A 75 -1.99 19.36 20.20
CA ASP A 75 -1.45 20.67 19.84
C ASP A 75 -1.59 21.63 21.04
N ALA A 76 -0.85 21.37 22.11
CA ALA A 76 -0.56 22.39 23.11
C ALA A 76 0.84 22.96 22.80
N PRO A 77 0.98 24.27 22.48
CA PRO A 77 2.29 24.88 22.37
C PRO A 77 2.91 25.01 23.76
N GLU A 78 4.09 24.42 23.97
CA GLU A 78 5.05 24.89 25.00
C GLU A 78 5.73 26.17 24.52
#